data_AF-A0A152A5M8-F1
#
_entry.id   AF-A0A152A5M8-F1
#
_cell.length_a   1.000
_cell.length_b   1.000
_cell.length_c   1.000
_cell.angle_alpha   90.00
_cell.angle_beta   90.00
_cell.angle_gamma   90.00
#
_symmetry.space_group_name_H-M   'P 1'
#
loop_
_entity.id
_entity.type
_entity.pdbx_description
1 polymer ?
#
loop_
_entity_poly.entity_id
_entity_poly.type
_entity_poly.pdbx_seq_one_letter_code
_entity_poly.pdbx_strand_id
1 'polypeptide(L)'
;MSIYSQQVILNGDLNGTTTFTFTNTSKTVLVINEPDYSQFTITRFTMSNIIISNLQAPFLIVNSNQTMVNVNIDNCNFQNITLPQSLFTLNSESVPIQFEVTNTTYSNSTSSFYTGFNINLKLLNSNFLDNQLNQNQSLIISNSDNIDINNCQFLYNRISSHLIDIRQSNQIRVNTSIFSQNILLNNHSSDKMYNSLMSIESQQIFIESVQLNMNINISGIWLFSNSVAQLTNLQYSSNQVDNQSTLLWCGQNSIVNLTSTIFSNNWSYIGPLITTFNSSLSLESCQFSDNIGNISEIDSSDVTFSQITLNSNTNFHLFTCFNSSIQFQDTTSININSLIQQSQVTCLDNSCQINGIYSNSANCLLTQTPTPTPSITNNSKTKSARIALIVILSVSSAALIIGIISYYFIIYRKQHALQSYDKLTSNYPLL
;
A
#
# COMPACT_ATOMS: atom_id res chain seq x y z
N MET A 1 -25.65 -16.32 16.52
CA MET A 1 -26.91 -15.53 16.42
C MET A 1 -26.99 -14.96 15.01
N SER A 2 -28.20 -14.82 14.43
CA SER A 2 -28.38 -14.19 13.11
C SER A 2 -29.45 -13.08 13.21
N ILE A 3 -29.20 -11.91 12.62
CA ILE A 3 -30.13 -10.78 12.61
C ILE A 3 -30.30 -10.17 11.22
N TYR A 4 -31.48 -9.60 10.98
CA TYR A 4 -31.84 -8.84 9.78
C TYR A 4 -33.00 -7.89 10.09
N SER A 5 -32.92 -6.62 9.66
CA SER A 5 -33.91 -5.57 9.99
C SER A 5 -34.17 -5.44 11.50
N GLN A 6 -33.09 -5.59 12.28
CA GLN A 6 -33.11 -5.64 13.73
C GLN A 6 -32.01 -4.76 14.31
N GLN A 7 -32.21 -4.35 15.56
CA GLN A 7 -31.19 -3.66 16.34
C GLN A 7 -30.79 -4.54 17.53
N VAL A 8 -29.48 -4.79 17.66
CA VAL A 8 -28.88 -5.46 18.81
C VAL A 8 -27.92 -4.49 19.49
N ILE A 9 -28.08 -4.34 20.80
CA ILE A 9 -27.21 -3.52 21.64
C ILE A 9 -26.67 -4.41 22.76
N LEU A 10 -25.34 -4.48 22.87
CA LEU A 10 -24.63 -5.12 23.96
C LEU A 10 -23.88 -4.04 24.73
N ASN A 11 -24.30 -3.77 25.97
CA ASN A 11 -23.68 -2.76 26.81
C ASN A 11 -23.20 -3.40 28.10
N GLY A 12 -21.88 -3.37 28.31
CA GLY A 12 -21.28 -3.68 29.60
C GLY A 12 -21.41 -2.52 30.58
N ASP A 13 -21.15 -2.82 31.86
CA ASP A 13 -21.07 -1.82 32.92
C ASP A 13 -19.91 -0.84 32.67
N LEU A 14 -20.19 0.46 32.75
CA LEU A 14 -19.19 1.53 32.63
C LEU A 14 -18.20 1.53 33.81
N ASN A 15 -18.63 1.07 34.98
CA ASN A 15 -17.85 1.08 36.21
C ASN A 15 -17.35 -0.32 36.62
N GLY A 16 -17.64 -1.34 35.81
CA GLY A 16 -17.32 -2.73 36.07
C GLY A 16 -16.68 -3.41 34.86
N THR A 17 -16.14 -4.61 35.04
CA THR A 17 -15.59 -5.42 33.93
C THR A 17 -16.63 -6.42 33.45
N THR A 18 -17.36 -6.07 32.39
CA THR A 18 -18.20 -7.05 31.68
C THR A 18 -17.34 -7.86 30.72
N THR A 19 -17.16 -9.15 30.99
CA THR A 19 -16.31 -10.03 30.19
C THR A 19 -17.13 -11.17 29.58
N PHE A 20 -17.04 -11.34 28.26
CA PHE A 20 -17.44 -12.56 27.59
C PHE A 20 -16.19 -13.40 27.30
N THR A 21 -16.09 -14.55 27.97
CA THR A 21 -15.05 -15.54 27.70
C THR A 21 -15.69 -16.71 26.97
N PHE A 22 -15.11 -17.06 25.83
CA PHE A 22 -15.60 -18.15 25.00
C PHE A 22 -14.77 -19.41 25.24
N THR A 23 -15.43 -20.57 25.17
CA THR A 23 -14.78 -21.89 25.28
C THR A 23 -15.28 -22.76 24.14
N ASN A 24 -14.37 -23.33 23.35
CA ASN A 24 -14.67 -24.24 22.24
C ASN A 24 -15.66 -23.67 21.20
N THR A 25 -15.59 -22.36 20.94
CA THR A 25 -16.39 -21.71 19.88
C THR A 25 -15.88 -22.13 18.50
N SER A 26 -16.70 -22.90 17.77
CA SER A 26 -16.43 -23.30 16.39
C SER A 26 -17.24 -22.53 15.35
N LYS A 27 -18.19 -21.70 15.80
CA LYS A 27 -19.10 -20.92 14.93
C LYS A 27 -19.02 -19.44 15.26
N THR A 28 -19.24 -18.62 14.24
CA THR A 28 -19.34 -17.17 14.36
C THR A 28 -20.37 -16.76 15.42
N VAL A 29 -20.02 -15.76 16.24
CA VAL A 29 -20.88 -15.29 17.34
C VAL A 29 -22.13 -14.61 16.80
N LEU A 30 -21.96 -13.61 15.92
CA LEU A 30 -23.03 -12.86 15.29
C LEU A 30 -22.89 -12.86 13.76
N VAL A 31 -24.00 -13.12 13.08
CA VAL A 31 -24.13 -13.03 11.63
C VAL A 31 -25.21 -12.00 11.31
N ILE A 32 -24.91 -11.04 10.43
CA ILE A 32 -25.91 -10.19 9.79
C ILE A 32 -25.99 -10.63 8.33
N ASN A 33 -27.13 -11.20 7.93
CA ASN A 33 -27.29 -11.75 6.59
C ASN A 33 -28.58 -11.23 5.97
N GLU A 34 -28.44 -10.46 4.90
CA GLU A 34 -29.56 -9.99 4.10
C GLU A 34 -30.15 -11.15 3.25
N PRO A 35 -31.48 -11.35 3.22
CA PRO A 35 -32.11 -12.34 2.34
C PRO A 35 -32.16 -11.85 0.88
N ASP A 36 -32.11 -12.77 -0.09
CA ASP A 36 -31.99 -12.50 -1.55
C ASP A 36 -33.07 -11.58 -2.19
N TYR A 37 -34.16 -11.28 -1.48
CA TYR A 37 -35.26 -10.40 -1.93
C TYR A 37 -35.70 -9.45 -0.83
N SER A 38 -34.72 -8.82 -0.21
CA SER A 38 -34.89 -7.91 0.91
C SER A 38 -35.52 -6.58 0.46
N GLN A 39 -36.41 -6.02 1.28
CA GLN A 39 -36.77 -4.61 1.17
C GLN A 39 -35.67 -3.76 1.81
N PHE A 40 -35.45 -2.56 1.29
CA PHE A 40 -34.52 -1.61 1.91
C PHE A 40 -34.89 -1.38 3.39
N THR A 41 -34.03 -1.86 4.28
CA THR A 41 -34.18 -1.78 5.73
C THR A 41 -32.83 -1.42 6.38
N ILE A 42 -32.83 -1.25 7.69
CA ILE A 42 -31.62 -0.94 8.46
C ILE A 42 -31.41 -2.01 9.52
N THR A 43 -30.23 -2.63 9.53
CA THR A 43 -29.77 -3.49 10.62
C THR A 43 -28.70 -2.77 11.43
N ARG A 44 -28.80 -2.80 12.76
CA ARG A 44 -27.84 -2.13 13.65
C ARG A 44 -27.28 -3.08 14.68
N PHE A 45 -25.97 -3.05 14.85
CA PHE A 45 -25.29 -3.73 15.94
C PHE A 45 -24.39 -2.75 16.68
N THR A 46 -24.57 -2.66 17.99
CA THR A 46 -23.77 -1.80 18.86
C THR A 46 -23.21 -2.62 20.01
N MET A 47 -21.92 -2.47 20.28
CA MET A 47 -21.25 -3.08 21.42
C MET A 47 -20.44 -2.03 22.18
N SER A 48 -20.62 -1.94 23.50
CA SER A 48 -19.86 -1.00 24.33
C SER A 48 -19.41 -1.58 25.67
N ASN A 49 -18.25 -1.14 26.16
CA ASN A 49 -17.73 -1.44 27.52
C ASN A 49 -17.57 -2.94 27.81
N ILE A 50 -17.11 -3.70 26.83
CA ILE A 50 -17.06 -5.17 26.90
C ILE A 50 -15.64 -5.67 26.63
N ILE A 51 -15.23 -6.67 27.41
CA ILE A 51 -14.04 -7.47 27.16
C ILE A 51 -14.43 -8.78 26.49
N ILE A 52 -13.86 -9.06 25.32
CA ILE A 52 -13.95 -10.33 24.61
C ILE A 52 -12.62 -11.07 24.75
N SER A 53 -12.65 -12.32 25.20
CA SER A 53 -11.44 -13.12 25.41
C SER A 53 -11.60 -14.55 24.92
N ASN A 54 -10.47 -15.14 24.50
CA ASN A 54 -10.35 -16.55 24.09
C ASN A 54 -11.31 -16.97 22.97
N LEU A 55 -11.62 -16.03 22.07
CA LEU A 55 -12.51 -16.31 20.96
C LEU A 55 -11.76 -17.13 19.88
N GLN A 56 -12.40 -18.21 19.42
CA GLN A 56 -11.86 -19.19 18.47
C GLN A 56 -12.61 -19.26 17.13
N ALA A 57 -13.66 -18.44 16.96
CA ALA A 57 -14.34 -18.20 15.68
C ALA A 57 -14.53 -16.67 15.45
N PRO A 58 -14.79 -16.20 14.21
CA PRO A 58 -15.08 -14.78 13.97
C PRO A 58 -16.16 -14.24 14.90
N PHE A 59 -16.01 -12.99 15.35
CA PHE A 59 -17.02 -12.38 16.20
C PHE A 59 -18.23 -11.96 15.38
N LEU A 60 -17.99 -11.26 14.27
CA LEU A 60 -19.04 -10.74 13.42
C LEU A 60 -18.74 -11.04 11.95
N ILE A 61 -19.73 -11.64 11.28
CA ILE A 61 -19.79 -11.73 9.82
C ILE A 61 -20.99 -10.94 9.33
N VAL A 62 -20.79 -10.04 8.36
CA VAL A 62 -21.87 -9.32 7.69
C VAL A 62 -21.81 -9.59 6.19
N ASN A 63 -22.94 -10.02 5.62
CA ASN A 63 -23.18 -10.04 4.19
C ASN A 63 -24.44 -9.23 3.90
N SER A 64 -24.26 -8.06 3.29
CA SER A 64 -25.33 -7.17 2.86
C SER A 64 -25.29 -6.98 1.35
N ASN A 65 -26.42 -6.64 0.75
CA ASN A 65 -26.47 -6.22 -0.65
C ASN A 65 -27.01 -4.79 -0.74
N GLN A 66 -28.31 -4.63 -0.44
CA GLN A 66 -29.03 -3.38 -0.66
C GLN A 66 -29.40 -2.69 0.65
N THR A 67 -29.24 -3.34 1.80
CA THR A 67 -29.62 -2.77 3.09
C THR A 67 -28.49 -1.99 3.76
N MET A 68 -28.90 -1.02 4.58
CA MET A 68 -27.96 -0.28 5.41
C MET A 68 -27.63 -1.11 6.66
N VAL A 69 -26.34 -1.36 6.88
CA VAL A 69 -25.87 -1.99 8.11
C VAL A 69 -24.95 -1.03 8.85
N ASN A 70 -25.24 -0.81 10.14
CA ASN A 70 -24.39 -0.01 11.01
C ASN A 70 -23.83 -0.89 12.12
N VAL A 71 -22.51 -0.89 12.25
CA VAL A 71 -21.77 -1.60 13.28
C VAL A 71 -20.95 -0.59 14.07
N ASN A 72 -21.23 -0.47 15.37
CA ASN A 72 -20.55 0.48 16.26
C ASN A 72 -19.95 -0.28 17.44
N ILE A 73 -18.64 -0.21 17.59
CA ILE A 73 -17.87 -0.85 18.66
C ILE A 73 -17.16 0.26 19.44
N ASP A 74 -17.50 0.45 20.70
CA ASP A 74 -16.96 1.54 21.51
C ASP A 74 -16.40 1.02 22.84
N ASN A 75 -15.24 1.52 23.24
CA ASN A 75 -14.62 1.20 24.53
C ASN A 75 -14.57 -0.31 24.82
N CYS A 76 -14.20 -1.11 23.82
CA CYS A 76 -14.11 -2.57 23.94
C CYS A 76 -12.66 -3.03 24.02
N ASN A 77 -12.44 -4.22 24.60
CA ASN A 77 -11.13 -4.87 24.60
C ASN A 77 -11.26 -6.29 24.06
N PHE A 78 -10.49 -6.59 23.01
CA PHE A 78 -10.35 -7.91 22.43
C PHE A 78 -8.94 -8.42 22.72
N GLN A 79 -8.84 -9.51 23.48
CA GLN A 79 -7.56 -10.05 23.91
C GLN A 79 -7.48 -11.56 23.71
N ASN A 80 -6.29 -12.05 23.39
CA ASN A 80 -6.01 -13.48 23.20
C ASN A 80 -6.94 -14.10 22.15
N ILE A 81 -7.11 -13.42 21.01
CA ILE A 81 -7.95 -13.87 19.91
C ILE A 81 -7.10 -14.72 18.97
N THR A 82 -7.49 -15.98 18.79
CA THR A 82 -6.79 -16.95 17.95
C THR A 82 -7.78 -17.63 17.03
N LEU A 83 -7.84 -17.13 15.81
CA LEU A 83 -8.80 -17.44 14.76
C LEU A 83 -8.08 -17.73 13.43
N PRO A 84 -8.59 -18.63 12.59
CA PRO A 84 -8.09 -18.81 11.22
C PRO A 84 -8.48 -17.67 10.27
N GLN A 85 -9.40 -16.79 10.68
CA GLN A 85 -9.96 -15.69 9.89
C GLN A 85 -10.00 -14.41 10.73
N SER A 86 -10.44 -13.31 10.14
CA SER A 86 -10.57 -12.01 10.81
C SER A 86 -11.63 -12.02 11.92
N LEU A 87 -11.42 -11.20 12.94
CA LEU A 87 -12.39 -11.00 14.02
C LEU A 87 -13.70 -10.39 13.49
N PHE A 88 -13.57 -9.41 12.60
CA PHE A 88 -14.67 -8.79 11.85
C PHE A 88 -14.51 -9.06 10.35
N THR A 89 -15.52 -9.67 9.73
CA THR A 89 -15.58 -9.92 8.29
C THR A 89 -16.83 -9.27 7.72
N LEU A 90 -16.70 -8.17 6.98
CA LEU A 90 -17.83 -7.35 6.54
C LEU A 90 -17.84 -7.22 5.02
N ASN A 91 -18.94 -7.58 4.37
CA ASN A 91 -19.05 -7.53 2.91
C ASN A 91 -20.37 -6.89 2.49
N SER A 92 -20.30 -5.94 1.56
CA SER A 92 -21.48 -5.36 0.92
C SER A 92 -21.37 -5.20 -0.59
N GLU A 93 -22.40 -5.59 -1.33
CA GLU A 93 -22.36 -5.45 -2.79
C GLU A 93 -22.71 -4.04 -3.28
N SER A 94 -23.75 -3.40 -2.72
CA SER A 94 -24.28 -2.15 -3.27
C SER A 94 -24.20 -0.97 -2.29
N VAL A 95 -24.68 -1.14 -1.05
CA VAL A 95 -24.74 -0.05 -0.07
C VAL A 95 -23.63 -0.20 0.98
N PRO A 96 -22.71 0.76 1.12
CA PRO A 96 -21.59 0.59 2.03
C PRO A 96 -22.02 0.40 3.50
N ILE A 97 -21.42 -0.59 4.18
CA ILE A 97 -21.63 -0.81 5.62
C ILE A 97 -20.94 0.31 6.39
N GLN A 98 -21.59 0.87 7.40
CA GLN A 98 -20.95 1.81 8.32
C GLN A 98 -20.32 1.00 9.44
N PHE A 99 -18.99 0.97 9.51
CA PHE A 99 -18.28 0.27 10.59
C PHE A 99 -17.39 1.26 11.36
N GLU A 100 -17.76 1.53 12.60
CA GLU A 100 -17.07 2.45 13.48
C GLU A 100 -16.55 1.73 14.71
N VAL A 101 -15.24 1.86 14.96
CA VAL A 101 -14.55 1.34 16.13
C VAL A 101 -13.90 2.51 16.85
N THR A 102 -14.25 2.72 18.11
CA THR A 102 -13.77 3.86 18.92
C THR A 102 -13.24 3.36 20.26
N ASN A 103 -12.16 3.97 20.76
CA ASN A 103 -11.60 3.72 22.09
C ASN A 103 -11.33 2.23 22.38
N THR A 104 -11.04 1.44 21.34
CA THR A 104 -11.01 -0.03 21.44
C THR A 104 -9.56 -0.52 21.44
N THR A 105 -9.29 -1.57 22.22
CA THR A 105 -7.99 -2.25 22.21
C THR A 105 -8.12 -3.65 21.59
N TYR A 106 -7.23 -3.97 20.66
CA TYR A 106 -7.05 -5.32 20.10
C TYR A 106 -5.63 -5.79 20.38
N SER A 107 -5.48 -6.82 21.20
CA SER A 107 -4.17 -7.20 21.74
C SER A 107 -3.92 -8.68 21.83
N ASN A 108 -2.64 -9.06 21.86
CA ASN A 108 -2.17 -10.43 22.09
C ASN A 108 -2.86 -11.46 21.18
N SER A 109 -3.15 -11.07 19.93
CA SER A 109 -3.95 -11.86 19.02
C SER A 109 -3.13 -12.32 17.82
N THR A 110 -3.50 -13.47 17.25
CA THR A 110 -2.79 -14.07 16.11
C THR A 110 -3.59 -13.99 14.81
N SER A 111 -4.59 -13.13 14.78
CA SER A 111 -5.58 -13.06 13.71
C SER A 111 -5.78 -11.63 13.26
N SER A 112 -6.21 -11.46 12.01
CA SER A 112 -6.60 -10.16 11.50
C SER A 112 -7.74 -9.58 12.35
N PHE A 113 -7.68 -8.28 12.60
CA PHE A 113 -8.76 -7.57 13.26
C PHE A 113 -9.96 -7.44 12.30
N TYR A 114 -9.68 -7.03 11.07
CA TYR A 114 -10.71 -6.66 10.11
C TYR A 114 -10.39 -7.15 8.70
N THR A 115 -11.41 -7.65 8.02
CA THR A 115 -11.43 -7.80 6.57
C THR A 115 -12.77 -7.30 6.04
N GLY A 116 -12.74 -6.48 4.99
CA GLY A 116 -13.99 -6.10 4.35
C GLY A 116 -13.94 -5.63 2.91
N PHE A 117 -15.14 -5.51 2.35
CA PHE A 117 -15.41 -5.02 1.01
C PHE A 117 -16.60 -4.06 0.99
N ASN A 118 -16.41 -2.88 0.38
CA ASN A 118 -17.39 -1.80 0.28
C ASN A 118 -17.90 -1.32 1.65
N ILE A 119 -16.97 -0.90 2.50
CA ILE A 119 -17.22 -0.46 3.87
C ILE A 119 -16.81 1.01 4.04
N ASN A 120 -17.55 1.76 4.83
CA ASN A 120 -17.07 3.01 5.41
C ASN A 120 -16.48 2.69 6.79
N LEU A 121 -15.18 2.44 6.82
CA LEU A 121 -14.43 2.06 8.03
C LEU A 121 -13.91 3.30 8.75
N LYS A 122 -14.24 3.43 10.04
CA LYS A 122 -13.67 4.43 10.95
C LYS A 122 -13.02 3.75 12.15
N LEU A 123 -11.71 3.97 12.32
CA LEU A 123 -10.95 3.55 13.49
C LEU A 123 -10.49 4.79 14.24
N LEU A 124 -10.99 4.99 15.45
CA LEU A 124 -10.78 6.21 16.23
C LEU A 124 -10.22 5.86 17.61
N ASN A 125 -9.15 6.55 18.03
CA ASN A 125 -8.60 6.42 19.39
C ASN A 125 -8.34 4.96 19.83
N SER A 126 -7.93 4.10 18.89
CA SER A 126 -7.88 2.65 19.12
C SER A 126 -6.45 2.12 19.12
N ASN A 127 -6.21 1.06 19.89
CA ASN A 127 -4.89 0.50 20.15
C ASN A 127 -4.79 -0.94 19.62
N PHE A 128 -3.73 -1.22 18.86
CA PHE A 128 -3.40 -2.52 18.32
C PHE A 128 -2.03 -2.94 18.84
N LEU A 129 -2.04 -3.82 19.85
CA LEU A 129 -0.89 -4.07 20.71
C LEU A 129 -0.44 -5.54 20.67
N ASP A 130 0.86 -5.78 20.50
CA ASP A 130 1.47 -7.11 20.68
C ASP A 130 0.87 -8.23 19.81
N ASN A 131 0.25 -7.90 18.68
CA ASN A 131 -0.36 -8.91 17.81
C ASN A 131 0.70 -9.69 17.03
N GLN A 132 0.48 -11.00 16.86
CA GLN A 132 1.44 -11.96 16.28
C GLN A 132 0.82 -12.63 15.04
N LEU A 133 0.81 -11.90 13.92
CA LEU A 133 0.20 -12.32 12.65
C LEU A 133 1.18 -13.16 11.83
N ASN A 134 1.18 -14.46 12.08
CA ASN A 134 1.95 -15.44 11.32
C ASN A 134 1.13 -15.88 10.08
N GLN A 135 1.78 -16.32 9.00
CA GLN A 135 1.15 -16.85 7.77
C GLN A 135 0.59 -15.83 6.75
N ASN A 136 1.36 -14.79 6.42
CA ASN A 136 1.01 -13.81 5.38
C ASN A 136 -0.32 -13.07 5.66
N GLN A 137 -0.65 -12.87 6.93
CA GLN A 137 -1.86 -12.16 7.34
C GLN A 137 -1.55 -10.70 7.65
N SER A 138 -2.48 -9.82 7.28
CA SER A 138 -2.47 -8.41 7.65
C SER A 138 -3.43 -8.14 8.80
N LEU A 139 -3.19 -7.11 9.61
CA LEU A 139 -4.09 -6.80 10.72
C LEU A 139 -5.41 -6.22 10.21
N ILE A 140 -5.31 -5.33 9.23
CA ILE A 140 -6.44 -4.70 8.53
C ILE A 140 -6.29 -5.04 7.06
N ILE A 141 -7.32 -5.68 6.50
CA ILE A 141 -7.42 -5.99 5.07
C ILE A 141 -8.67 -5.29 4.54
N SER A 142 -8.50 -4.47 3.52
CA SER A 142 -9.59 -3.66 2.99
C SER A 142 -9.60 -3.68 1.48
N ASN A 143 -10.78 -3.78 0.89
CA ASN A 143 -10.97 -3.76 -0.56
C ASN A 143 -12.15 -2.87 -0.95
N SER A 144 -11.91 -1.84 -1.75
CA SER A 144 -12.96 -0.91 -2.19
C SER A 144 -13.71 -0.23 -1.03
N ASP A 145 -13.02 0.01 0.09
CA ASP A 145 -13.58 0.72 1.24
C ASP A 145 -13.28 2.23 1.15
N ASN A 146 -13.97 3.00 1.98
CA ASN A 146 -13.54 4.33 2.39
C ASN A 146 -13.05 4.25 3.84
N ILE A 147 -11.83 4.69 4.09
CA ILE A 147 -11.15 4.40 5.37
C ILE A 147 -10.71 5.70 6.05
N ASP A 148 -11.02 5.82 7.34
CA ASP A 148 -10.55 6.88 8.23
C ASP A 148 -9.93 6.26 9.49
N ILE A 149 -8.62 6.38 9.63
CA ILE A 149 -7.86 5.94 10.81
C ILE A 149 -7.33 7.18 11.50
N ASN A 150 -7.81 7.44 12.71
CA ASN A 150 -7.47 8.66 13.43
C ASN A 150 -7.06 8.38 14.86
N ASN A 151 -5.94 8.95 15.28
CA ASN A 151 -5.40 8.83 16.63
C ASN A 151 -5.29 7.37 17.10
N CYS A 152 -4.85 6.47 16.21
CA CYS A 152 -4.69 5.05 16.53
C CYS A 152 -3.21 4.73 16.81
N GLN A 153 -2.99 3.69 17.62
CA GLN A 153 -1.66 3.23 17.96
C GLN A 153 -1.47 1.78 17.51
N PHE A 154 -0.41 1.52 16.76
CA PHE A 154 0.01 0.18 16.34
C PHE A 154 1.38 -0.09 16.96
N LEU A 155 1.40 -0.79 18.08
CA LEU A 155 2.59 -0.97 18.92
C LEU A 155 2.96 -2.45 19.03
N TYR A 156 4.25 -2.75 18.90
CA TYR A 156 4.83 -4.08 19.16
C TYR A 156 4.25 -5.24 18.33
N ASN A 157 3.60 -4.94 17.19
CA ASN A 157 3.03 -5.98 16.36
C ASN A 157 4.15 -6.71 15.58
N ARG A 158 4.01 -8.03 15.44
CA ARG A 158 4.86 -8.87 14.60
C ARG A 158 4.04 -9.47 13.47
N ILE A 159 4.45 -9.20 12.22
CA ILE A 159 3.57 -9.41 11.07
C ILE A 159 4.34 -9.98 9.92
N SER A 160 3.78 -10.99 9.26
CA SER A 160 4.41 -11.70 8.15
C SER A 160 4.00 -11.20 6.75
N SER A 161 3.04 -10.27 6.68
CA SER A 161 2.59 -9.54 5.47
C SER A 161 2.64 -8.02 5.73
N HIS A 162 1.55 -7.30 5.45
CA HIS A 162 1.39 -5.88 5.77
C HIS A 162 0.70 -5.68 7.12
N LEU A 163 0.98 -4.61 7.85
CA LEU A 163 0.13 -4.28 9.00
C LEU A 163 -1.26 -3.82 8.52
N ILE A 164 -1.29 -2.93 7.54
CA ILE A 164 -2.51 -2.45 6.87
C ILE A 164 -2.37 -2.73 5.36
N ASP A 165 -3.28 -3.50 4.79
CA ASP A 165 -3.39 -3.79 3.35
C ASP A 165 -4.70 -3.23 2.79
N ILE A 166 -4.60 -2.24 1.92
CA ILE A 166 -5.72 -1.49 1.35
C ILE A 166 -5.65 -1.57 -0.17
N ARG A 167 -6.72 -2.07 -0.77
CA ARG A 167 -6.83 -2.28 -2.21
C ARG A 167 -8.01 -1.54 -2.77
N GLN A 168 -7.81 -0.97 -3.95
CA GLN A 168 -8.87 -0.36 -4.79
C GLN A 168 -9.80 0.60 -4.05
N SER A 169 -9.30 1.29 -3.02
CA SER A 169 -10.15 2.16 -2.18
C SER A 169 -10.37 3.51 -2.86
N ASN A 170 -11.54 4.12 -2.69
CA ASN A 170 -11.76 5.44 -3.27
C ASN A 170 -10.97 6.51 -2.50
N GLN A 171 -11.00 6.43 -1.18
CA GLN A 171 -10.31 7.37 -0.30
C GLN A 171 -9.82 6.68 0.96
N ILE A 172 -8.60 7.04 1.35
CA ILE A 172 -8.03 6.73 2.67
C ILE A 172 -7.56 8.02 3.35
N ARG A 173 -7.86 8.12 4.64
CA ARG A 173 -7.30 9.09 5.57
C ARG A 173 -6.64 8.38 6.74
N VAL A 174 -5.39 8.73 7.05
CA VAL A 174 -4.68 8.27 8.25
C VAL A 174 -4.07 9.48 8.96
N ASN A 175 -4.61 9.81 10.12
CA ASN A 175 -4.27 11.04 10.84
C ASN A 175 -3.80 10.74 12.26
N THR A 176 -2.81 11.50 12.73
CA THR A 176 -2.34 11.54 14.13
C THR A 176 -2.05 10.16 14.75
N SER A 177 -1.70 9.18 13.92
CA SER A 177 -1.52 7.79 14.33
C SER A 177 -0.05 7.44 14.53
N ILE A 178 0.22 6.45 15.37
CA ILE A 178 1.57 6.03 15.76
C ILE A 178 1.80 4.58 15.38
N PHE A 179 2.86 4.32 14.64
CA PHE A 179 3.38 3.00 14.31
C PHE A 179 4.73 2.83 14.98
N SER A 180 4.76 2.14 16.13
CA SER A 180 5.98 2.03 16.94
C SER A 180 6.39 0.60 17.21
N GLN A 181 7.68 0.33 17.12
CA GLN A 181 8.28 -0.93 17.58
C GLN A 181 7.65 -2.17 16.94
N ASN A 182 7.09 -2.02 15.74
CA ASN A 182 6.58 -3.14 14.96
C ASN A 182 7.75 -3.85 14.27
N ILE A 183 7.59 -5.15 14.06
CA ILE A 183 8.58 -6.01 13.41
C ILE A 183 7.90 -6.72 12.25
N LEU A 184 8.42 -6.52 11.04
CA LEU A 184 7.97 -7.32 9.90
C LEU A 184 8.85 -8.58 9.79
N LEU A 185 8.18 -9.73 9.86
CA LEU A 185 8.80 -11.05 9.77
C LEU A 185 9.05 -11.34 8.30
N ASN A 186 10.32 -11.33 7.91
CA ASN A 186 10.75 -11.59 6.54
C ASN A 186 10.42 -13.03 6.11
N ASN A 187 9.38 -13.20 5.30
CA ASN A 187 9.17 -14.41 4.51
C ASN A 187 9.90 -14.24 3.16
N HIS A 188 11.20 -14.52 3.13
CA HIS A 188 12.02 -14.43 1.93
C HIS A 188 11.73 -15.56 0.90
N SER A 189 10.50 -15.68 0.41
CA SER A 189 10.25 -16.39 -0.85
C SER A 189 10.66 -15.50 -2.01
N SER A 190 11.35 -16.05 -3.01
CA SER A 190 12.04 -15.36 -4.11
C SER A 190 11.21 -14.40 -5.00
N ASP A 191 9.89 -14.31 -4.81
CA ASP A 191 8.96 -13.43 -5.56
C ASP A 191 8.39 -12.29 -4.69
N LYS A 192 9.20 -11.79 -3.74
CA LYS A 192 8.83 -10.97 -2.58
C LYS A 192 7.87 -9.80 -2.88
N MET A 193 6.61 -9.93 -2.44
CA MET A 193 5.86 -8.76 -1.98
C MET A 193 6.60 -8.18 -0.77
N TYR A 194 6.86 -6.88 -0.80
CA TYR A 194 7.53 -6.19 0.29
C TYR A 194 6.56 -6.00 1.44
N ASN A 195 6.79 -6.70 2.55
CA ASN A 195 6.04 -6.48 3.79
C ASN A 195 6.16 -5.01 4.19
N SER A 196 5.03 -4.36 4.44
CA SER A 196 4.99 -2.93 4.80
C SER A 196 4.11 -2.64 6.02
N LEU A 197 4.33 -1.50 6.67
CA LEU A 197 3.38 -1.02 7.67
C LEU A 197 2.05 -0.63 7.00
N MET A 198 2.12 0.00 5.84
CA MET A 198 0.93 0.30 5.04
C MET A 198 1.19 -0.03 3.57
N SER A 199 0.31 -0.82 2.96
CA SER A 199 0.25 -1.09 1.53
C SER A 199 -1.06 -0.54 1.00
N ILE A 200 -0.98 0.44 0.10
CA ILE A 200 -2.14 1.24 -0.28
C ILE A 200 -2.23 1.38 -1.80
N GLU A 201 -3.34 0.88 -2.33
CA GLU A 201 -3.86 1.20 -3.66
C GLU A 201 -5.18 1.96 -3.48
N SER A 202 -5.15 3.27 -3.76
CA SER A 202 -6.32 4.12 -3.63
C SER A 202 -6.24 5.35 -4.52
N GLN A 203 -7.39 5.82 -5.02
CA GLN A 203 -7.44 7.02 -5.85
C GLN A 203 -6.98 8.28 -5.10
N GLN A 204 -7.34 8.40 -3.82
CA GLN A 204 -7.01 9.56 -2.99
C GLN A 204 -6.50 9.14 -1.61
N ILE A 205 -5.29 9.58 -1.28
CA ILE A 205 -4.58 9.21 -0.06
C ILE A 205 -4.21 10.47 0.71
N PHE A 206 -4.65 10.54 1.98
CA PHE A 206 -4.30 11.63 2.89
C PHE A 206 -3.68 11.02 4.15
N ILE A 207 -2.38 11.26 4.37
CA ILE A 207 -1.69 10.79 5.58
C ILE A 207 -1.07 12.01 6.25
N GLU A 208 -1.52 12.32 7.45
CA GLU A 208 -1.16 13.55 8.13
C GLU A 208 -0.74 13.30 9.58
N SER A 209 0.39 13.90 9.99
CA SER A 209 0.86 13.85 11.38
C SER A 209 1.03 12.43 11.92
N VAL A 210 1.47 11.49 11.06
CA VAL A 210 1.72 10.10 11.44
C VAL A 210 3.19 9.92 11.85
N GLN A 211 3.39 9.19 12.94
CA GLN A 211 4.72 8.83 13.44
C GLN A 211 5.01 7.36 13.15
N LEU A 212 6.13 7.10 12.50
CA LEU A 212 6.66 5.77 12.26
C LEU A 212 8.02 5.69 12.95
N ASN A 213 8.08 5.05 14.12
CA ASN A 213 9.26 5.08 14.97
C ASN A 213 9.73 3.71 15.48
N MET A 214 11.04 3.49 15.52
CA MET A 214 11.66 2.29 16.06
C MET A 214 11.15 0.97 15.45
N ASN A 215 10.65 1.00 14.22
CA ASN A 215 10.19 -0.21 13.54
C ASN A 215 11.39 -0.95 12.93
N ILE A 216 11.32 -2.28 12.90
CA ILE A 216 12.44 -3.14 12.51
C ILE A 216 12.07 -4.00 11.30
N ASN A 217 13.00 -4.07 10.35
CA ASN A 217 12.90 -4.83 9.10
C ASN A 217 11.69 -4.41 8.24
N ILE A 218 11.38 -3.12 8.22
CA ILE A 218 10.13 -2.65 7.61
C ILE A 218 10.32 -2.07 6.21
N SER A 219 9.29 -2.22 5.38
CA SER A 219 8.89 -1.12 4.50
C SER A 219 7.86 -0.26 5.22
N GLY A 220 7.98 1.07 5.12
CA GLY A 220 7.06 1.98 5.81
C GLY A 220 5.72 2.06 5.06
N ILE A 221 5.59 3.08 4.22
CA ILE A 221 4.39 3.32 3.42
C ILE A 221 4.67 2.90 1.98
N TRP A 222 3.82 2.03 1.43
CA TRP A 222 3.92 1.52 0.07
C TRP A 222 2.72 1.95 -0.76
N LEU A 223 2.93 2.85 -1.72
CA LEU A 223 1.88 3.49 -2.53
C LEU A 223 1.99 3.04 -3.99
N PHE A 224 0.95 2.39 -4.52
CA PHE A 224 0.95 1.81 -5.87
C PHE A 224 -0.35 2.10 -6.65
N SER A 225 -0.36 1.76 -7.94
CA SER A 225 -1.52 1.86 -8.85
C SER A 225 -2.23 3.25 -8.94
N ASN A 226 -1.70 4.17 -9.74
CA ASN A 226 -2.35 5.45 -10.11
C ASN A 226 -2.88 6.26 -8.90
N SER A 227 -2.19 6.18 -7.75
CA SER A 227 -2.62 6.83 -6.51
C SER A 227 -2.26 8.31 -6.49
N VAL A 228 -3.15 9.16 -5.97
CA VAL A 228 -2.81 10.57 -5.65
C VAL A 228 -2.70 10.72 -4.13
N ALA A 229 -1.49 10.98 -3.64
CA ALA A 229 -1.18 11.01 -2.22
C ALA A 229 -0.69 12.37 -1.73
N GLN A 230 -1.28 12.84 -0.63
CA GLN A 230 -0.80 13.95 0.17
C GLN A 230 -0.30 13.40 1.51
N LEU A 231 1.01 13.48 1.71
CA LEU A 231 1.71 12.99 2.89
C LEU A 231 2.29 14.21 3.63
N THR A 232 1.74 14.56 4.78
CA THR A 232 2.05 15.83 5.45
C THR A 232 2.46 15.62 6.90
N ASN A 233 3.51 16.31 7.33
CA ASN A 233 3.96 16.30 8.72
C ASN A 233 4.26 14.88 9.24
N LEU A 234 4.86 14.03 8.40
CA LEU A 234 5.22 12.68 8.83
C LEU A 234 6.54 12.68 9.60
N GLN A 235 6.69 11.74 10.53
CA GLN A 235 7.92 11.56 11.27
C GLN A 235 8.40 10.11 11.19
N TYR A 236 9.45 9.88 10.42
CA TYR A 236 10.18 8.62 10.38
C TYR A 236 11.38 8.72 11.31
N SER A 237 11.38 8.00 12.44
CA SER A 237 12.46 8.09 13.41
C SER A 237 12.99 6.75 13.92
N SER A 238 14.31 6.56 13.91
CA SER A 238 14.94 5.35 14.45
C SER A 238 14.45 4.04 13.83
N ASN A 239 13.98 4.05 12.58
CA ASN A 239 13.56 2.82 11.90
C ASN A 239 14.77 2.09 11.32
N GLN A 240 14.71 0.76 11.33
CA GLN A 240 15.67 -0.11 10.66
C GLN A 240 15.00 -0.72 9.42
N VAL A 241 15.53 -0.36 8.25
CA VAL A 241 15.06 -0.83 6.94
C VAL A 241 15.87 -2.07 6.54
N ASP A 242 15.18 -3.15 6.17
CA ASP A 242 15.84 -4.37 5.69
C ASP A 242 16.39 -4.19 4.26
N ASN A 243 17.28 -5.10 3.85
CA ASN A 243 17.79 -5.16 2.49
C ASN A 243 16.63 -5.24 1.47
N GLN A 244 16.60 -4.30 0.53
CA GLN A 244 15.56 -4.13 -0.50
C GLN A 244 14.24 -3.52 -0.02
N SER A 245 14.11 -3.13 1.25
CA SER A 245 12.93 -2.39 1.73
C SER A 245 13.16 -0.87 1.67
N THR A 246 12.09 -0.10 1.89
CA THR A 246 12.13 1.38 1.89
C THR A 246 11.12 1.96 2.87
N LEU A 247 11.37 3.12 3.47
CA LEU A 247 10.40 3.77 4.36
C LEU A 247 9.23 4.38 3.58
N LEU A 248 9.48 4.80 2.34
CA LEU A 248 8.45 5.29 1.45
C LEU A 248 8.69 4.75 0.04
N TRP A 249 7.77 3.91 -0.43
CA TRP A 249 7.74 3.48 -1.82
C TRP A 249 6.63 4.21 -2.57
N CYS A 250 6.99 4.87 -3.66
CA CYS A 250 6.07 5.52 -4.58
C CYS A 250 6.24 4.86 -5.94
N GLY A 251 5.19 4.27 -6.50
CA GLY A 251 5.32 3.78 -7.86
C GLY A 251 4.03 3.55 -8.62
N GLN A 252 4.20 3.07 -9.85
CA GLN A 252 3.10 2.71 -10.77
C GLN A 252 2.14 3.87 -11.05
N ASN A 253 2.67 4.95 -11.63
CA ASN A 253 1.97 6.18 -12.02
C ASN A 253 1.32 6.93 -10.85
N SER A 254 1.85 6.78 -9.64
CA SER A 254 1.38 7.55 -8.49
C SER A 254 1.89 9.00 -8.54
N ILE A 255 1.11 9.92 -7.99
CA ILE A 255 1.49 11.32 -7.78
C ILE A 255 1.52 11.56 -6.28
N VAL A 256 2.71 11.80 -5.73
CA VAL A 256 2.92 11.89 -4.28
C VAL A 256 3.49 13.26 -3.93
N ASN A 257 2.82 13.97 -3.04
CA ASN A 257 3.33 15.18 -2.41
C ASN A 257 3.69 14.87 -0.97
N LEU A 258 4.97 15.00 -0.63
CA LEU A 258 5.50 14.81 0.71
C LEU A 258 5.92 16.18 1.26
N THR A 259 5.23 16.66 2.29
CA THR A 259 5.43 18.01 2.83
C THR A 259 5.77 17.97 4.32
N SER A 260 6.69 18.84 4.75
CA SER A 260 7.06 19.03 6.17
C SER A 260 7.41 17.72 6.90
N THR A 261 8.04 16.77 6.22
CA THR A 261 8.33 15.45 6.79
C THR A 261 9.76 15.36 7.32
N ILE A 262 9.92 14.68 8.46
CA ILE A 262 11.21 14.47 9.12
C ILE A 262 11.63 13.00 9.02
N PHE A 263 12.81 12.75 8.46
CA PHE A 263 13.53 11.50 8.52
C PHE A 263 14.73 11.67 9.47
N SER A 264 14.67 11.04 10.64
CA SER A 264 15.69 11.18 11.68
C SER A 264 16.22 9.84 12.19
N ASN A 265 17.53 9.69 12.32
CA ASN A 265 18.15 8.50 12.91
C ASN A 265 17.71 7.17 12.26
N ASN A 266 17.29 7.17 10.98
CA ASN A 266 16.90 5.94 10.30
C ASN A 266 18.14 5.23 9.76
N TRP A 267 18.12 3.91 9.82
CA TRP A 267 19.20 3.08 9.35
C TRP A 267 18.73 2.21 8.18
N SER A 268 19.37 2.39 7.03
CA SER A 268 19.26 1.46 5.91
C SER A 268 20.61 0.83 5.59
N TYR A 269 20.66 -0.50 5.56
CA TYR A 269 21.88 -1.25 5.30
C TYR A 269 22.26 -1.28 3.81
N ILE A 270 21.26 -1.38 2.94
CA ILE A 270 21.43 -1.51 1.47
C ILE A 270 20.36 -0.71 0.72
N GLY A 271 19.10 -0.71 1.17
CA GLY A 271 17.99 -0.05 0.48
C GLY A 271 18.01 1.49 0.59
N PRO A 272 17.24 2.21 -0.21
CA PRO A 272 16.99 3.63 0.00
C PRO A 272 15.94 3.86 1.10
N LEU A 273 15.91 5.04 1.71
CA LEU A 273 14.80 5.44 2.59
C LEU A 273 13.52 5.77 1.78
N ILE A 274 13.69 6.26 0.55
CA ILE A 274 12.62 6.60 -0.37
C ILE A 274 12.90 5.94 -1.73
N THR A 275 11.91 5.28 -2.31
CA THR A 275 11.98 4.75 -3.67
C THR A 275 10.88 5.39 -4.50
N THR A 276 11.21 5.85 -5.71
CA THR A 276 10.27 6.42 -6.67
C THR A 276 10.43 5.69 -8.00
N PHE A 277 9.40 4.98 -8.45
CA PHE A 277 9.46 4.11 -9.64
C PHE A 277 8.27 4.35 -10.58
N ASN A 278 8.53 4.83 -11.80
CA ASN A 278 7.50 5.18 -12.77
C ASN A 278 6.39 6.07 -12.15
N SER A 279 6.76 7.16 -11.49
CA SER A 279 5.84 8.01 -10.71
C SER A 279 6.33 9.46 -10.59
N SER A 280 5.53 10.33 -9.98
CA SER A 280 5.92 11.70 -9.66
C SER A 280 5.95 11.91 -8.15
N LEU A 281 7.06 12.46 -7.64
CA LEU A 281 7.25 12.77 -6.22
C LEU A 281 7.68 14.23 -6.02
N SER A 282 6.93 14.98 -5.23
CA SER A 282 7.35 16.30 -4.74
C SER A 282 7.71 16.21 -3.26
N LEU A 283 8.92 16.65 -2.89
CA LEU A 283 9.36 16.79 -1.51
C LEU A 283 9.49 18.27 -1.18
N GLU A 284 8.70 18.76 -0.23
CA GLU A 284 8.71 20.17 0.18
C GLU A 284 8.95 20.29 1.68
N SER A 285 9.88 21.16 2.08
CA SER A 285 10.19 21.43 3.49
C SER A 285 10.53 20.17 4.30
N CYS A 286 11.14 19.16 3.66
CA CYS A 286 11.52 17.91 4.31
C CYS A 286 12.92 17.99 4.94
N GLN A 287 13.10 17.33 6.07
CA GLN A 287 14.37 17.27 6.81
C GLN A 287 14.90 15.83 6.87
N PHE A 288 16.17 15.65 6.54
CA PHE A 288 16.91 14.40 6.72
C PHE A 288 18.06 14.64 7.70
N SER A 289 17.96 14.11 8.90
CA SER A 289 18.97 14.25 9.95
C SER A 289 19.46 12.93 10.53
N ASP A 290 20.78 12.80 10.71
CA ASP A 290 21.39 11.65 11.39
C ASP A 290 21.03 10.28 10.77
N ASN A 291 20.66 10.22 9.49
CA ASN A 291 20.35 8.97 8.82
C ASN A 291 21.63 8.29 8.31
N ILE A 292 21.55 6.98 8.10
CA ILE A 292 22.61 6.13 7.55
C ILE A 292 22.11 5.45 6.28
N GLY A 293 22.87 5.58 5.19
CA GLY A 293 22.61 4.90 3.92
C GLY A 293 22.03 5.81 2.82
N ASN A 294 21.38 5.19 1.83
CA ASN A 294 20.84 5.91 0.67
C ASN A 294 19.52 6.60 1.04
N ILE A 295 19.38 7.89 0.73
CA ILE A 295 18.14 8.63 0.99
C ILE A 295 17.10 8.29 -0.07
N SER A 296 17.44 8.39 -1.35
CA SER A 296 16.47 8.18 -2.43
C SER A 296 17.00 7.32 -3.59
N GLU A 297 16.13 6.51 -4.16
CA GLU A 297 16.32 5.84 -5.45
C GLU A 297 15.19 6.22 -6.39
N ILE A 298 15.54 6.70 -7.57
CA ILE A 298 14.61 7.34 -8.51
C ILE A 298 14.77 6.67 -9.88
N ASP A 299 13.73 5.98 -10.35
CA ASP A 299 13.73 5.30 -11.64
C ASP A 299 12.51 5.68 -12.47
N SER A 300 12.75 6.12 -13.70
CA SER A 300 11.74 6.47 -14.69
C SER A 300 10.68 7.42 -14.14
N SER A 301 11.11 8.40 -13.34
CA SER A 301 10.23 9.23 -12.51
C SER A 301 10.56 10.72 -12.60
N ASP A 302 9.60 11.54 -12.19
CA ASP A 302 9.76 12.99 -12.04
C ASP A 302 9.81 13.36 -10.55
N VAL A 303 10.92 13.91 -10.08
CA VAL A 303 11.12 14.25 -8.66
C VAL A 303 11.46 15.72 -8.49
N THR A 304 10.72 16.41 -7.60
CA THR A 304 11.00 17.80 -7.22
C THR A 304 11.45 17.85 -5.76
N PHE A 305 12.59 18.50 -5.52
CA PHE A 305 13.09 18.83 -4.19
C PHE A 305 12.92 20.33 -3.94
N SER A 306 12.18 20.69 -2.89
CA SER A 306 11.95 22.06 -2.47
C SER A 306 12.23 22.24 -0.97
N GLN A 307 13.03 23.25 -0.62
CA GLN A 307 13.35 23.62 0.78
C GLN A 307 13.82 22.43 1.66
N ILE A 308 14.64 21.54 1.09
CA ILE A 308 15.17 20.36 1.79
C ILE A 308 16.31 20.74 2.73
N THR A 309 16.30 20.15 3.93
CA THR A 309 17.39 20.28 4.91
C THR A 309 18.10 18.96 5.14
N LEU A 310 19.43 18.95 5.02
CA LEU A 310 20.29 17.80 5.31
C LEU A 310 21.19 18.14 6.50
N ASN A 311 21.18 17.32 7.56
CA ASN A 311 22.00 17.55 8.75
C ASN A 311 22.65 16.25 9.25
N SER A 312 23.97 16.24 9.45
CA SER A 312 24.68 15.15 10.13
C SER A 312 24.41 13.71 9.62
N ASN A 313 24.01 13.52 8.36
CA ASN A 313 23.85 12.18 7.79
C ASN A 313 25.22 11.53 7.56
N THR A 314 25.35 10.22 7.81
CA THR A 314 26.63 9.51 7.74
C THR A 314 26.58 8.38 6.72
N ASN A 315 27.69 8.13 6.02
CA ASN A 315 27.75 7.15 4.91
C ASN A 315 26.56 7.29 3.94
N PHE A 316 26.15 8.53 3.68
CA PHE A 316 24.93 8.80 2.95
C PHE A 316 25.17 8.83 1.44
N HIS A 317 24.09 8.66 0.68
CA HIS A 317 23.96 9.09 -0.70
C HIS A 317 22.60 9.80 -0.80
N LEU A 318 22.55 10.98 -1.40
CA LEU A 318 21.31 11.74 -1.50
C LEU A 318 20.33 11.06 -2.46
N PHE A 319 20.76 10.77 -3.69
CA PHE A 319 19.96 9.96 -4.59
C PHE A 319 20.79 9.20 -5.61
N THR A 320 20.23 8.07 -6.05
CA THR A 320 20.60 7.39 -7.30
C THR A 320 19.46 7.55 -8.28
N CYS A 321 19.75 7.88 -9.54
CA CYS A 321 18.74 8.09 -10.56
C CYS A 321 18.95 7.24 -11.82
N PHE A 322 17.84 6.87 -12.47
CA PHE A 322 17.77 6.15 -13.73
C PHE A 322 16.65 6.75 -14.59
N ASN A 323 16.96 7.22 -15.81
CA ASN A 323 15.97 7.70 -16.79
C ASN A 323 14.90 8.65 -16.20
N SER A 324 15.34 9.59 -15.36
CA SER A 324 14.45 10.40 -14.53
C SER A 324 14.70 11.89 -14.69
N SER A 325 13.69 12.70 -14.37
CA SER A 325 13.81 14.16 -14.29
C SER A 325 13.84 14.59 -12.83
N ILE A 326 14.84 15.39 -12.47
CA ILE A 326 15.02 15.88 -11.10
C ILE A 326 15.06 17.41 -11.13
N GLN A 327 14.21 18.02 -10.32
CA GLN A 327 14.11 19.48 -10.20
C GLN A 327 14.44 19.94 -8.78
N PHE A 328 15.26 20.98 -8.66
CA PHE A 328 15.52 21.68 -7.40
C PHE A 328 14.88 23.07 -7.42
N GLN A 329 14.07 23.38 -6.42
CA GLN A 329 13.41 24.68 -6.22
C GLN A 329 13.72 25.21 -4.82
N ASP A 330 14.01 26.51 -4.69
CA ASP A 330 14.19 27.21 -3.40
C ASP A 330 15.07 26.48 -2.36
N THR A 331 16.03 25.67 -2.83
CA THR A 331 16.91 24.85 -1.99
C THR A 331 18.22 25.61 -1.78
N THR A 332 18.26 26.48 -0.77
CA THR A 332 19.37 27.42 -0.56
C THR A 332 20.61 26.78 0.09
N SER A 333 20.46 25.59 0.68
CA SER A 333 21.49 24.89 1.45
C SER A 333 22.24 23.80 0.67
N ILE A 334 21.76 23.39 -0.51
CA ILE A 334 22.29 22.25 -1.27
C ILE A 334 23.06 22.75 -2.50
N ASN A 335 24.39 22.63 -2.48
CA ASN A 335 25.20 22.78 -3.68
C ASN A 335 25.27 21.43 -4.42
N ILE A 336 24.41 21.26 -5.43
CA ILE A 336 24.30 20.00 -6.17
C ILE A 336 25.62 19.57 -6.82
N ASN A 337 26.42 20.52 -7.32
CA ASN A 337 27.72 20.22 -7.92
C ASN A 337 28.70 19.66 -6.89
N SER A 338 28.66 20.17 -5.65
CA SER A 338 29.45 19.62 -4.54
C SER A 338 29.02 18.20 -4.20
N LEU A 339 27.71 17.92 -4.18
CA LEU A 339 27.21 16.56 -3.92
C LEU A 339 27.63 15.56 -5.00
N ILE A 340 27.59 15.97 -6.28
CA ILE A 340 28.10 15.15 -7.39
C ILE A 340 29.59 14.87 -7.23
N GLN A 341 30.40 15.89 -6.93
CA GLN A 341 31.86 15.73 -6.72
C GLN A 341 32.20 14.83 -5.52
N GLN A 342 31.34 14.80 -4.50
CA GLN A 342 31.48 13.94 -3.32
C GLN A 342 30.88 12.54 -3.52
N SER A 343 30.45 12.20 -4.74
CA SER A 343 29.77 10.94 -5.07
C SER A 343 28.49 10.69 -4.25
N GLN A 344 27.85 11.77 -3.78
CA GLN A 344 26.58 11.74 -3.04
C GLN A 344 25.36 11.71 -3.98
N VAL A 345 25.58 11.95 -5.27
CA VAL A 345 24.61 11.84 -6.35
C VAL A 345 25.18 10.92 -7.41
N THR A 346 24.43 9.86 -7.75
CA THR A 346 24.83 8.89 -8.77
C THR A 346 23.79 8.85 -9.88
N CYS A 347 24.24 9.04 -11.12
CA CYS A 347 23.40 8.95 -12.31
C CYS A 347 23.82 7.71 -13.09
N LEU A 348 22.94 6.71 -13.12
CA LEU A 348 23.18 5.47 -13.83
C LEU A 348 22.61 5.63 -15.23
N ASP A 349 23.53 5.69 -16.20
CA ASP A 349 23.35 6.12 -17.60
C ASP A 349 23.15 7.64 -17.80
N ASN A 350 23.44 8.11 -19.02
CA ASN A 350 23.26 9.53 -19.45
C ASN A 350 21.77 9.95 -19.54
N SER A 351 20.89 9.34 -18.76
CA SER A 351 19.44 9.41 -18.89
C SER A 351 18.78 10.28 -17.82
N CYS A 352 19.49 10.68 -16.77
CA CYS A 352 18.96 11.63 -15.78
C CYS A 352 19.15 13.08 -16.21
N GLN A 353 18.08 13.87 -16.11
CA GLN A 353 18.11 15.31 -16.29
C GLN A 353 17.99 16.00 -14.93
N ILE A 354 18.96 16.84 -14.58
CA ILE A 354 18.94 17.61 -13.33
C ILE A 354 18.80 19.08 -13.67
N ASN A 355 17.67 19.66 -13.27
CA ASN A 355 17.33 21.07 -13.47
C ASN A 355 17.35 21.82 -12.13
N GLY A 356 18.07 22.94 -12.04
CA GLY A 356 18.18 23.72 -10.81
C GLY A 356 18.61 25.17 -11.03
N ILE A 357 18.32 26.04 -10.06
CA ILE A 357 18.42 27.52 -10.13
C ILE A 357 19.86 28.03 -10.32
N TYR A 358 20.89 27.19 -10.08
CA TYR A 358 22.31 27.57 -10.16
C TYR A 358 23.20 26.67 -11.03
N SER A 359 22.63 25.74 -11.78
CA SER A 359 23.37 24.95 -12.76
C SER A 359 22.72 25.11 -14.12
N ASN A 360 23.48 25.63 -15.10
CA ASN A 360 23.22 25.33 -16.51
C ASN A 360 22.85 23.85 -16.58
N SER A 361 21.61 23.53 -17.02
CA SER A 361 21.03 22.18 -17.13
C SER A 361 22.13 21.11 -17.11
N ALA A 362 22.40 20.56 -15.92
CA ALA A 362 23.48 19.62 -15.76
C ALA A 362 22.92 18.29 -16.22
N ASN A 363 23.15 17.96 -17.50
CA ASN A 363 23.18 16.56 -17.87
C ASN A 363 24.29 15.97 -17.01
N CYS A 364 23.91 15.02 -16.15
CA CYS A 364 24.86 14.28 -15.33
C CYS A 364 25.67 13.40 -16.28
N LEU A 365 26.62 14.01 -16.98
CA LEU A 365 27.55 13.33 -17.87
C LEU A 365 28.61 12.72 -16.98
N LEU A 366 28.68 11.39 -16.99
CA LEU A 366 29.79 10.65 -16.41
C LEU A 366 31.10 11.34 -16.78
N THR A 367 31.87 11.75 -15.78
CA THR A 367 33.30 12.01 -15.97
C THR A 367 33.90 10.68 -16.39
N GLN A 368 34.07 10.50 -17.71
CA GLN A 368 34.91 9.41 -18.19
C GLN A 368 36.30 9.66 -17.64
N THR A 369 36.72 8.85 -16.67
CA THR A 369 38.14 8.68 -16.34
C THR A 369 38.87 8.43 -17.66
N PRO A 370 39.96 9.16 -17.98
CA PRO A 370 40.67 9.00 -19.24
C PRO A 370 41.32 7.61 -19.26
N THR A 371 40.62 6.63 -19.80
CA THR A 371 41.20 5.33 -20.10
C THR A 371 42.17 5.54 -21.28
N PRO A 372 43.44 5.14 -21.17
CA PRO A 372 44.44 5.40 -22.20
C PRO A 372 44.02 4.74 -23.51
N THR A 373 43.98 5.56 -24.55
CA THR A 373 43.69 5.18 -25.94
C THR A 373 44.47 3.93 -26.35
N PRO A 374 43.81 2.80 -26.62
CA PRO A 374 44.37 1.81 -27.53
C PRO A 374 44.05 2.29 -28.94
N SER A 375 45.12 2.56 -29.70
CA SER A 375 45.01 2.67 -31.14
C SER A 375 44.52 1.34 -31.73
N ILE A 376 43.88 1.43 -32.90
CA ILE A 376 43.93 0.49 -34.04
C ILE A 376 42.55 0.04 -34.59
N THR A 377 42.42 0.39 -35.88
CA THR A 377 41.67 -0.22 -36.99
C THR A 377 40.14 -0.14 -37.09
N ASN A 378 39.76 0.66 -38.08
CA ASN A 378 38.57 0.54 -38.91
C ASN A 378 38.29 -0.90 -39.33
N ASN A 379 37.11 -1.42 -39.00
CA ASN A 379 36.38 -2.37 -39.82
C ASN A 379 34.89 -2.07 -39.73
N SER A 380 34.43 -1.18 -40.61
CA SER A 380 33.02 -0.95 -40.87
C SER A 380 32.48 -2.07 -41.76
N LYS A 381 31.63 -2.96 -41.22
CA LYS A 381 30.65 -3.77 -41.97
C LYS A 381 29.86 -4.72 -41.03
N THR A 382 29.05 -4.19 -40.12
CA THR A 382 28.07 -5.04 -39.38
C THR A 382 26.83 -4.32 -38.81
N LYS A 383 26.68 -2.99 -38.96
CA LYS A 383 25.54 -2.27 -38.34
C LYS A 383 24.21 -2.39 -39.11
N SER A 384 24.23 -2.62 -40.43
CA SER A 384 23.00 -2.67 -41.24
C SER A 384 22.22 -3.99 -41.10
N ALA A 385 22.89 -5.10 -40.77
CA ALA A 385 22.23 -6.41 -40.63
C ALA A 385 21.44 -6.55 -39.32
N ARG A 386 21.88 -5.89 -38.23
CA ARG A 386 21.16 -5.90 -36.94
C ARG A 386 19.87 -5.09 -36.97
N ILE A 387 19.85 -3.97 -37.69
CA ILE A 387 18.64 -3.14 -37.84
C ILE A 387 17.61 -3.88 -38.71
N ALA A 388 18.04 -4.53 -39.80
CA ALA A 388 17.16 -5.34 -40.63
C ALA A 388 16.52 -6.51 -39.86
N LEU A 389 17.27 -7.15 -38.96
CA LEU A 389 16.76 -8.26 -38.13
C LEU A 389 15.66 -7.80 -37.15
N ILE A 390 15.83 -6.63 -36.51
CA ILE A 390 14.84 -6.06 -35.57
C ILE A 390 13.54 -5.73 -36.31
N VAL A 391 13.62 -5.16 -37.50
CA VAL A 391 12.43 -4.82 -38.32
C VAL A 391 11.68 -6.07 -38.77
N ILE A 392 12.39 -7.15 -39.15
CA ILE A 392 11.75 -8.42 -39.54
C ILE A 392 11.03 -9.07 -38.34
N LEU A 393 11.64 -9.03 -37.15
CA LEU A 393 11.04 -9.57 -35.93
C LEU A 393 9.81 -8.77 -35.48
N SER A 394 9.82 -7.44 -35.58
CA SER A 394 8.65 -6.63 -35.22
C SER A 394 7.45 -6.85 -36.15
N VAL A 395 7.70 -7.03 -37.46
CA VAL A 395 6.63 -7.26 -38.44
C VAL A 395 6.00 -8.64 -38.27
N SER A 396 6.80 -9.66 -37.94
CA SER A 396 6.29 -11.02 -37.70
C SER A 396 5.49 -11.13 -36.40
N SER A 397 5.88 -10.44 -35.33
CA SER A 397 5.06 -10.37 -34.11
C SER A 397 3.72 -9.66 -34.31
N ALA A 398 3.68 -8.58 -35.10
CA ALA A 398 2.43 -7.87 -35.38
C ALA A 398 1.46 -8.73 -36.22
N ALA A 399 1.98 -9.46 -37.21
CA ALA A 399 1.18 -10.38 -38.02
C ALA A 399 0.59 -11.53 -37.18
N LEU A 400 1.32 -12.02 -36.19
CA LEU A 400 0.88 -13.10 -35.30
C LEU A 400 -0.24 -12.63 -34.36
N ILE A 401 -0.13 -11.42 -33.81
CA ILE A 401 -1.18 -10.80 -32.99
C ILE A 401 -2.46 -10.57 -33.81
N ILE A 402 -2.33 -10.01 -35.03
CA ILE A 402 -3.47 -9.82 -35.93
C ILE A 402 -4.11 -11.16 -36.29
N GLY A 403 -3.31 -12.21 -36.52
CA GLY A 403 -3.80 -13.57 -36.76
C GLY A 403 -4.60 -14.15 -35.60
N ILE A 404 -4.13 -13.99 -34.36
CA ILE A 404 -4.84 -14.43 -33.15
C ILE A 404 -6.15 -13.68 -32.97
N ILE A 405 -6.15 -12.35 -33.13
CA ILE A 405 -7.36 -11.52 -33.02
C ILE A 405 -8.38 -11.92 -34.09
N SER A 406 -7.93 -12.10 -35.34
CA SER A 406 -8.79 -12.52 -36.46
C SER A 406 -9.39 -13.91 -36.23
N TYR A 407 -8.59 -14.84 -35.72
CA TYR A 407 -9.04 -16.19 -35.36
C TYR A 407 -10.08 -16.18 -34.24
N TYR A 408 -9.86 -15.37 -33.19
CA TYR A 408 -10.80 -15.22 -32.08
C TYR A 408 -12.15 -14.66 -32.56
N PHE A 409 -12.14 -13.65 -33.43
CA PHE A 409 -13.35 -13.10 -34.01
C PHE A 409 -14.12 -14.10 -34.89
N ILE A 410 -13.42 -14.95 -35.65
CA ILE A 410 -14.06 -15.99 -36.48
C ILE A 410 -14.76 -17.04 -35.60
N ILE A 411 -14.12 -17.49 -34.52
CA ILE A 411 -14.73 -18.46 -33.58
C ILE A 411 -15.91 -17.84 -32.85
N TYR A 412 -15.76 -16.61 -32.35
CA TYR A 412 -16.83 -15.91 -31.66
C TYR A 412 -18.07 -15.75 -32.56
N ARG A 413 -17.87 -15.41 -33.84
CA ARG A 413 -18.96 -15.29 -34.82
C ARG A 413 -19.64 -16.64 -35.11
N LYS A 414 -18.89 -17.74 -35.14
CA LYS A 414 -19.46 -19.10 -35.26
C LYS A 414 -20.30 -19.50 -34.06
N GLN A 415 -19.86 -19.17 -32.84
CA GLN A 415 -20.60 -19.51 -31.61
C GLN A 415 -21.93 -18.73 -31.50
N HIS A 416 -21.95 -17.45 -31.87
CA HIS A 416 -23.18 -16.65 -31.92
C HIS A 416 -24.17 -17.12 -33.00
N ALA A 417 -23.67 -17.58 -34.15
CA ALA A 417 -24.52 -18.17 -35.19
C ALA A 417 -25.19 -19.47 -34.72
N LEU A 418 -24.49 -20.31 -33.96
CA LEU A 418 -25.03 -21.55 -33.40
C LEU A 418 -26.08 -21.29 -32.31
N GLN A 419 -25.83 -20.34 -31.39
CA GLN A 419 -26.79 -19.96 -30.36
C GLN A 419 -28.07 -19.32 -30.93
N SER A 420 -27.96 -18.65 -32.09
CA SER A 420 -29.12 -18.09 -32.80
C SER A 420 -29.93 -19.19 -33.50
N TYR A 421 -29.29 -20.28 -33.94
CA TYR A 421 -29.97 -21.42 -34.57
C TYR A 421 -30.76 -22.25 -33.56
N ASP A 422 -30.22 -22.49 -32.36
CA ASP A 422 -30.92 -23.20 -31.27
C ASP A 422 -32.16 -22.45 -30.75
N LYS A 423 -32.16 -21.11 -30.81
CA LYS A 423 -33.35 -20.31 -30.47
C LYS A 423 -34.46 -20.38 -31.53
N LEU A 424 -34.14 -20.71 -32.78
CA LEU A 424 -35.13 -20.82 -33.86
C LEU A 424 -35.76 -22.22 -33.95
N THR A 425 -35.05 -23.28 -33.53
CA THR A 425 -35.56 -24.66 -33.54
C THR A 425 -36.38 -25.03 -32.30
N SER A 426 -36.23 -24.32 -31.18
CA SER A 426 -37.03 -24.58 -29.96
C SER A 426 -38.47 -24.02 -29.98
N ASN A 427 -38.85 -23.26 -31.02
CA ASN A 427 -40.17 -22.61 -31.11
C ASN A 427 -41.17 -23.27 -32.09
N TYR A 428 -40.86 -24.44 -32.65
CA TYR A 428 -41.80 -25.20 -33.47
C TYR A 428 -42.09 -26.56 -32.84
N PRO A 429 -43.22 -26.74 -32.12
CA PRO A 429 -43.69 -28.08 -31.78
C PRO A 429 -44.20 -28.76 -33.07
N LEU A 430 -43.63 -29.92 -33.37
CA LEU A 430 -44.14 -30.82 -34.41
C LEU A 430 -45.54 -31.31 -34.00
N LEU A 431 -46.52 -31.01 -34.86
CA LEU A 431 -47.87 -31.58 -34.87
C LEU A 431 -47.87 -32.97 -35.50
#